data_AF-A0A3B3CK06-F1
#
_entry.id   AF-A0A3B3CK06-F1
#
_cell.length_a   1.000
_cell.length_b   1.000
_cell.length_c   1.000
_cell.angle_alpha   90.00
_cell.angle_beta   90.00
_cell.angle_gamma   90.00
#
_symmetry.space_group_name_H-M   'P 1'
#
loop_
_entity.id
_entity.type
_entity.pdbx_description
1 polymer ?
#
loop_
_entity_poly.entity_id
_entity_poly.type
_entity_poly.pdbx_seq_one_letter_code
_entity_poly.pdbx_strand_id
1 'polypeptide(L)'
;MHSQWALTSDTCNLHTPVHEQPRGDWRADRDKADCLQVRNEMRIYPLRIGIFLACACFLSVSWIKSIGSYEDSRMPDLHLLYNRLSVAEELGVQVRNDLSIILEHLVNKSKAANASFSYVNATETVPQAGETLKQLKIQLNHQTFYLPNIYQYLPHLREHADSLVPNVLLGQGRRGVSLVLGIPTVKREKQSYLVNTLSSLLFSLTASEKEDLLIIVFVAETDSDYVKSVAKSINDNFSKEVESGLVEVVSPSQHYYPDFNTIKETFGDSKDRVKWRAKQNLDFSFLMLYAQDKGVYYVQLEDDVVAKDGYYSDMKTYTTREASKDWLFLEFSQLGFIGKLFRTRDLPMIAEFFLMFHRDKPVDWLLDHILWVKACHPEKDKKDCETRKALLKQRFKPSLFQHVGLHSSLPGKIQNLKDKDFMKQSLFKAHLNPPAELTSSLKHYKQHSLNRLYEGQDFLWALTPIKGDFICFNFTKPIHVSGYLFRSGNIETSTDKFYNTTVEVQPANGLTKQRMASKYKNSDNGFFTIGAFINGVAEGEIDEELQPVSALRLVFQSDSDLWAVLSEVHIKV
;
A
#
# COMPACT_ATOMS: atom_id res chain seq x y z
N MET A 1 20.95 46.80 20.60
CA MET A 1 21.30 45.92 21.73
C MET A 1 21.65 44.55 21.15
N HIS A 2 22.92 44.20 21.23
CA HIS A 2 23.51 42.94 20.79
C HIS A 2 23.18 41.80 21.76
N SER A 3 23.00 40.58 21.23
CA SER A 3 23.59 39.37 21.82
C SER A 3 23.57 38.19 20.83
N GLN A 4 24.78 37.76 20.45
CA GLN A 4 25.13 36.51 19.79
C GLN A 4 25.17 35.37 20.81
N TRP A 5 24.82 34.14 20.44
CA TRP A 5 25.37 32.88 20.98
C TRP A 5 25.27 31.83 19.83
N ALA A 6 26.36 31.49 19.13
CA ALA A 6 27.49 30.62 19.49
C ALA A 6 27.19 29.13 19.27
N LEU A 7 27.80 28.60 18.19
CA LEU A 7 27.98 27.19 17.85
C LEU A 7 29.16 26.63 18.65
N THR A 8 29.04 25.40 19.16
CA THR A 8 30.20 24.57 19.53
C THR A 8 30.06 23.17 18.93
N SER A 9 31.12 22.80 18.20
CA SER A 9 31.43 21.50 17.66
C SER A 9 32.52 20.88 18.53
N ASP A 10 32.39 19.61 18.92
CA ASP A 10 33.51 18.83 19.44
C ASP A 10 33.62 17.49 18.72
N THR A 11 34.71 17.37 17.99
CA THR A 11 35.30 16.14 17.44
C THR A 11 36.21 15.50 18.47
N CYS A 12 36.22 14.16 18.58
CA CYS A 12 37.34 13.45 19.20
C CYS A 12 37.66 12.15 18.46
N ASN A 13 38.95 12.00 18.14
CA ASN A 13 39.54 11.00 17.26
C ASN A 13 39.89 9.69 17.97
N LEU A 14 40.04 8.66 17.14
CA LEU A 14 40.54 7.31 17.38
C LEU A 14 41.94 7.24 18.03
N HIS A 15 42.14 6.24 18.89
CA HIS A 15 43.33 5.39 18.88
C HIS A 15 43.10 4.06 19.63
N THR A 16 43.27 2.94 18.93
CA THR A 16 43.61 1.60 19.47
C THR A 16 45.13 1.43 19.42
N PRO A 17 45.78 0.56 20.23
CA PRO A 17 45.89 -0.87 19.87
C PRO A 17 46.03 -1.92 21.01
N VAL A 18 45.56 -3.15 20.71
CA VAL A 18 46.25 -4.47 20.84
C VAL A 18 46.20 -5.33 22.14
N HIS A 19 45.82 -6.62 21.92
CA HIS A 19 46.02 -7.90 22.64
C HIS A 19 45.55 -7.99 24.12
N GLU A 20 44.90 -9.03 24.65
CA GLU A 20 45.05 -10.49 24.52
C GLU A 20 43.84 -11.18 25.23
N GLN A 21 43.38 -12.33 24.74
CA GLN A 21 42.53 -13.33 25.44
C GLN A 21 43.48 -14.48 25.94
N PRO A 22 43.09 -15.53 26.72
CA PRO A 22 41.75 -16.04 27.07
C PRO A 22 41.60 -16.62 28.52
N ARG A 23 40.48 -17.35 28.74
CA ARG A 23 40.08 -18.24 29.87
C ARG A 23 39.29 -17.54 30.98
N GLY A 24 38.21 -18.07 31.54
CA GLY A 24 37.51 -19.34 31.38
C GLY A 24 36.58 -19.52 32.58
N ASP A 25 35.35 -19.93 32.29
CA ASP A 25 34.55 -20.92 33.02
C ASP A 25 33.82 -20.66 34.37
N TRP A 26 32.58 -21.17 34.37
CA TRP A 26 31.70 -21.68 35.43
C TRP A 26 31.03 -20.82 36.51
N ARG A 27 29.69 -21.03 36.55
CA ARG A 27 28.78 -21.18 37.71
C ARG A 27 28.51 -19.96 38.58
N ALA A 28 27.43 -19.87 39.34
CA ALA A 28 26.07 -20.41 39.33
C ALA A 28 25.47 -19.81 40.61
N ASP A 29 24.20 -19.43 40.55
CA ASP A 29 23.24 -19.42 41.65
C ASP A 29 23.47 -18.62 42.95
N ARG A 30 22.34 -18.00 43.28
CA ARG A 30 21.65 -17.99 44.58
C ARG A 30 21.77 -16.75 45.48
N ASP A 31 20.56 -16.26 45.71
CA ASP A 31 19.91 -16.06 47.01
C ASP A 31 19.93 -14.69 47.68
N LYS A 32 18.68 -14.28 47.97
CA LYS A 32 18.15 -13.63 49.18
C LYS A 32 18.53 -12.17 49.41
N ALA A 33 17.57 -11.26 49.33
CA ALA A 33 16.46 -11.03 50.27
C ALA A 33 16.94 -10.43 51.60
N ASP A 34 16.56 -9.16 51.82
CA ASP A 34 16.24 -8.52 53.09
C ASP A 34 16.04 -7.02 52.80
N CYS A 35 15.32 -6.21 53.56
CA CYS A 35 14.16 -6.29 54.45
C CYS A 35 13.95 -4.84 54.93
N LEU A 36 12.84 -4.58 55.63
CA LEU A 36 12.54 -3.39 56.47
C LEU A 36 12.05 -2.14 55.71
N GLN A 37 10.76 -1.77 55.70
CA GLN A 37 9.72 -1.66 56.75
C GLN A 37 9.99 -0.56 57.78
N VAL A 38 9.25 0.55 57.72
CA VAL A 38 8.71 1.28 58.89
C VAL A 38 7.36 1.91 58.51
N ARG A 39 6.47 1.88 59.51
CA ARG A 39 5.02 2.01 59.56
C ARG A 39 4.66 3.25 60.39
N ASN A 40 3.52 3.88 60.12
CA ASN A 40 2.50 4.39 61.07
C ASN A 40 1.49 5.24 60.28
N GLU A 41 0.20 4.87 60.10
CA GLU A 41 -0.92 4.79 61.08
C GLU A 41 -1.30 6.17 61.66
N MET A 42 -2.57 6.64 61.77
CA MET A 42 -3.93 6.22 61.35
C MET A 42 -4.95 7.29 61.86
N ARG A 43 -6.21 7.27 61.34
CA ARG A 43 -7.53 7.67 61.94
C ARG A 43 -8.24 9.00 61.59
N ILE A 44 -9.22 8.94 60.66
CA ILE A 44 -10.71 8.82 60.79
C ILE A 44 -11.54 9.71 61.79
N TYR A 45 -12.25 10.74 61.22
CA TYR A 45 -13.72 11.10 61.19
C TYR A 45 -14.52 11.60 62.45
N PRO A 46 -15.76 12.21 62.39
CA PRO A 46 -16.62 12.77 61.28
C PRO A 46 -17.42 14.09 61.59
N LEU A 47 -18.27 14.52 60.61
CA LEU A 47 -19.63 15.12 60.74
C LEU A 47 -19.86 16.66 60.59
N ARG A 48 -20.89 16.97 59.76
CA ARG A 48 -21.62 18.24 59.49
C ARG A 48 -21.10 19.11 58.34
N ILE A 49 -21.75 18.99 57.18
CA ILE A 49 -22.60 20.01 56.53
C ILE A 49 -23.26 19.32 55.32
N GLY A 50 -24.44 18.74 55.57
CA GLY A 50 -25.48 18.59 54.57
C GLY A 50 -26.43 19.78 54.71
N ILE A 51 -27.22 20.04 53.66
CA ILE A 51 -28.06 21.22 53.39
C ILE A 51 -27.34 22.22 52.46
N PHE A 52 -27.38 21.95 51.14
CA PHE A 52 -27.59 23.01 50.12
C PHE A 52 -27.85 22.52 48.67
N LEU A 53 -27.91 21.22 48.37
CA LEU A 53 -28.16 20.75 46.99
C LEU A 53 -29.37 19.80 46.86
N ALA A 54 -30.36 19.91 47.75
CA ALA A 54 -31.58 19.09 47.76
C ALA A 54 -32.87 19.83 47.33
N CYS A 55 -32.80 21.02 46.73
CA CYS A 55 -34.01 21.80 46.38
C CYS A 55 -34.12 22.27 44.90
N ALA A 56 -33.37 21.69 43.97
CA ALA A 56 -33.56 21.97 42.52
C ALA A 56 -34.02 20.75 41.71
N CYS A 57 -34.50 19.69 42.38
CA CYS A 57 -35.08 18.48 41.76
C CYS A 57 -36.63 18.42 41.85
N PHE A 58 -37.33 19.54 42.08
CA PHE A 58 -38.79 19.50 42.29
C PHE A 58 -39.64 20.21 41.22
N LEU A 59 -39.09 20.60 40.07
CA LEU A 59 -39.90 21.05 38.93
C LEU A 59 -39.37 20.46 37.61
N SER A 60 -39.82 19.24 37.27
CA SER A 60 -40.10 18.77 35.90
C SER A 60 -40.37 17.26 35.79
N VAL A 61 -40.35 16.50 36.90
CA VAL A 61 -40.89 15.12 36.91
C VAL A 61 -42.41 15.17 37.04
N SER A 62 -43.05 15.49 35.93
CA SER A 62 -44.42 15.17 35.53
C SER A 62 -44.36 15.44 34.03
N TRP A 63 -43.95 14.52 33.19
CA TRP A 63 -44.82 13.45 32.70
C TRP A 63 -43.94 12.32 32.14
N ILE A 64 -43.90 11.18 32.83
CA ILE A 64 -43.59 9.89 32.20
C ILE A 64 -44.85 9.05 32.39
N LYS A 65 -45.57 8.78 31.29
CA LYS A 65 -46.08 7.45 30.89
C LYS A 65 -47.11 7.55 29.77
N SER A 66 -46.65 7.31 28.54
CA SER A 66 -47.32 6.51 27.50
C SER A 66 -46.28 6.30 26.39
N ILE A 67 -45.52 5.20 26.43
CA ILE A 67 -45.62 4.06 25.48
C ILE A 67 -45.49 4.54 24.02
N GLY A 68 -44.45 4.18 23.26
CA GLY A 68 -43.88 2.84 23.18
C GLY A 68 -42.41 2.73 22.78
N SER A 69 -41.89 1.56 23.12
CA SER A 69 -40.75 0.85 22.52
C SER A 69 -40.74 0.93 20.99
N TYR A 70 -39.58 1.15 20.37
CA TYR A 70 -38.97 0.30 19.32
C TYR A 70 -37.71 0.96 18.70
N GLU A 71 -36.63 0.19 18.63
CA GLU A 71 -35.56 0.12 17.61
C GLU A 71 -35.04 1.35 16.81
N ASP A 72 -33.70 1.48 16.84
CA ASP A 72 -32.78 1.59 15.68
C ASP A 72 -32.14 2.94 15.24
N SER A 73 -30.81 2.80 15.00
CA SER A 73 -29.86 3.46 14.08
C SER A 73 -29.70 4.98 13.82
N ARG A 74 -28.43 5.27 13.50
CA ARG A 74 -27.72 6.49 13.05
C ARG A 74 -28.41 7.28 11.92
N MET A 75 -28.38 8.62 11.98
CA MET A 75 -28.16 9.48 10.80
C MET A 75 -27.79 10.93 11.21
N PRO A 76 -26.80 11.60 10.56
CA PRO A 76 -26.74 13.05 10.60
C PRO A 76 -27.99 13.60 9.91
N ASP A 77 -28.61 14.63 10.49
CA ASP A 77 -29.85 15.26 10.03
C ASP A 77 -29.89 15.38 8.49
N LEU A 78 -30.70 14.51 7.86
CA LEU A 78 -30.84 14.36 6.42
C LEU A 78 -31.15 15.71 5.75
N HIS A 79 -31.82 16.59 6.49
CA HIS A 79 -32.20 17.92 6.05
C HIS A 79 -30.98 18.84 5.83
N LEU A 80 -29.95 18.72 6.67
CA LEU A 80 -28.71 19.49 6.54
C LEU A 80 -27.87 18.98 5.35
N LEU A 81 -27.85 17.67 5.14
CA LEU A 81 -27.20 17.05 3.99
C LEU A 81 -27.88 17.44 2.67
N TYR A 82 -29.22 17.45 2.65
CA TYR A 82 -30.00 17.87 1.50
C TYR A 82 -29.77 19.35 1.16
N ASN A 83 -29.71 20.23 2.16
CA ASN A 83 -29.42 21.65 1.94
C ASN A 83 -28.00 21.86 1.38
N ARG A 84 -27.00 21.13 1.88
CA ARG A 84 -25.62 21.21 1.35
C ARG A 84 -25.53 20.65 -0.06
N LEU A 85 -26.26 19.59 -0.36
CA LEU A 85 -26.32 19.00 -1.70
C LEU A 85 -26.99 19.98 -2.68
N SER A 86 -28.11 20.60 -2.30
CA SER A 86 -28.81 21.59 -3.12
C SER A 86 -27.93 22.79 -3.46
N VAL A 87 -27.18 23.31 -2.49
CA VAL A 87 -26.23 24.43 -2.74
C VAL A 87 -25.09 23.98 -3.66
N ALA A 88 -24.58 22.75 -3.49
CA ALA A 88 -23.54 22.21 -4.35
C ALA A 88 -24.03 21.96 -5.79
N GLU A 89 -25.27 21.52 -5.97
CA GLU A 89 -25.90 21.36 -7.28
C GLU A 89 -26.10 22.71 -7.98
N GLU A 90 -26.56 23.74 -7.26
CA GLU A 90 -26.73 25.08 -7.79
C GLU A 90 -25.40 25.70 -8.24
N LEU A 91 -24.36 25.59 -7.40
CA LEU A 91 -23.00 25.99 -7.75
C LEU A 91 -22.45 25.18 -8.94
N GLY A 92 -22.74 23.87 -9.00
CA GLY A 92 -22.36 23.02 -10.11
C GLY A 92 -23.01 23.43 -11.44
N VAL A 93 -24.28 23.82 -11.41
CA VAL A 93 -24.99 24.38 -12.57
C VAL A 93 -24.36 25.70 -13.00
N GLN A 94 -24.00 26.57 -12.06
CA GLN A 94 -23.35 27.84 -12.36
C GLN A 94 -21.99 27.64 -13.02
N VAL A 95 -21.12 26.80 -12.44
CA VAL A 95 -19.80 26.47 -13.01
C VAL A 95 -19.94 25.84 -14.40
N ARG A 96 -20.93 24.96 -14.60
CA ARG A 96 -21.21 24.36 -15.92
C ARG A 96 -21.59 25.42 -16.94
N ASN A 97 -22.43 26.38 -16.56
CA ASN A 97 -22.83 27.47 -17.45
C ASN A 97 -21.63 28.37 -17.78
N ASP A 98 -20.82 28.72 -16.79
CA ASP A 98 -19.59 29.51 -16.99
C ASP A 98 -18.61 28.79 -17.93
N LEU A 99 -18.41 27.49 -17.74
CA LEU A 99 -17.58 26.66 -18.63
C LEU A 99 -18.15 26.59 -20.04
N SER A 100 -19.48 26.52 -20.20
CA SER A 100 -20.12 26.50 -21.52
C SER A 100 -19.90 27.82 -22.28
N ILE A 101 -19.98 28.96 -21.58
CA ILE A 101 -19.72 30.29 -22.13
C ILE A 101 -18.25 30.41 -22.54
N ILE A 102 -17.32 29.93 -21.71
CA ILE A 102 -15.89 29.91 -22.02
C ILE A 102 -15.62 29.03 -23.24
N LEU A 103 -16.22 27.85 -23.33
CA LEU A 103 -16.12 26.94 -24.48
C LEU A 103 -16.66 27.58 -25.76
N GLU A 104 -17.84 28.20 -25.72
CA GLU A 104 -18.38 28.94 -26.87
C GLU A 104 -17.45 30.07 -27.31
N HIS A 105 -16.84 30.78 -26.35
CA HIS A 105 -15.90 31.85 -26.66
C HIS A 105 -14.61 31.32 -27.31
N LEU A 106 -14.09 30.18 -26.83
CA LEU A 106 -12.93 29.52 -27.42
C LEU A 106 -13.23 28.98 -28.83
N VAL A 107 -14.42 28.41 -29.03
CA VAL A 107 -14.91 27.94 -30.34
C VAL A 107 -15.10 29.11 -31.31
N ASN A 108 -15.63 30.24 -30.85
CA ASN A 108 -15.74 31.44 -31.70
C ASN A 108 -14.37 32.05 -32.00
N LYS A 109 -13.41 31.98 -31.08
CA LYS A 109 -12.03 32.43 -31.30
C LYS A 109 -11.28 31.52 -32.28
N SER A 110 -11.51 30.20 -32.23
CA SER A 110 -10.93 29.26 -33.21
C SER A 110 -11.57 29.39 -34.59
N LYS A 111 -12.89 29.65 -34.66
CA LYS A 111 -13.57 30.01 -35.93
C LYS A 111 -13.09 31.34 -36.49
N ALA A 112 -12.85 32.36 -35.66
CA ALA A 112 -12.32 33.65 -36.07
C ALA A 112 -10.85 33.54 -36.55
N ALA A 113 -10.04 32.72 -35.90
CA ALA A 113 -8.67 32.42 -36.34
C ALA A 113 -8.62 31.64 -37.66
N ASN A 114 -9.60 30.76 -37.91
CA ASN A 114 -9.75 30.04 -39.18
C ASN A 114 -10.38 30.88 -40.29
N ALA A 115 -11.09 31.97 -39.95
CA ALA A 115 -11.69 32.91 -40.90
C ALA A 115 -10.72 34.05 -41.32
N SER A 116 -9.61 34.27 -40.60
CA SER A 116 -8.60 35.27 -40.91
C SER A 116 -7.58 34.81 -41.98
N PHE A 117 -8.07 34.24 -43.08
CA PHE A 117 -7.34 34.13 -44.34
C PHE A 117 -8.28 34.39 -45.53
N SER A 118 -8.87 35.58 -45.58
CA SER A 118 -9.39 36.18 -46.81
C SER A 118 -9.58 37.68 -46.63
N TYR A 119 -9.01 38.44 -47.55
CA TYR A 119 -9.15 39.89 -47.71
C TYR A 119 -10.63 40.31 -47.83
N VAL A 120 -10.98 41.49 -47.26
CA VAL A 120 -11.52 42.68 -47.97
C VAL A 120 -11.97 43.76 -46.96
N ASN A 121 -11.65 45.01 -47.30
CA ASN A 121 -12.09 46.27 -46.68
C ASN A 121 -13.61 46.44 -46.66
N ALA A 122 -14.18 46.91 -45.56
CA ALA A 122 -15.21 47.97 -45.56
C ALA A 122 -15.49 48.46 -44.13
N THR A 123 -15.59 49.77 -44.04
CA THR A 123 -16.08 50.59 -42.93
C THR A 123 -17.45 50.16 -42.42
N GLU A 124 -17.61 49.94 -41.12
CA GLU A 124 -18.83 50.28 -40.37
C GLU A 124 -18.55 50.27 -38.85
N THR A 125 -18.96 51.36 -38.22
CA THR A 125 -18.84 51.64 -36.79
C THR A 125 -19.83 50.80 -35.98
N VAL A 126 -19.34 49.98 -35.05
CA VAL A 126 -20.12 49.41 -33.94
C VAL A 126 -19.54 49.92 -32.62
N PRO A 127 -20.12 50.96 -31.98
CA PRO A 127 -19.60 51.50 -30.72
C PRO A 127 -19.84 50.61 -29.50
N GLN A 128 -20.68 49.57 -29.59
CA GLN A 128 -21.14 48.79 -28.43
C GLN A 128 -20.19 47.66 -27.98
N ALA A 129 -19.25 47.22 -28.82
CA ALA A 129 -18.29 46.19 -28.42
C ALA A 129 -17.24 46.73 -27.42
N GLY A 130 -16.87 48.01 -27.54
CA GLY A 130 -15.83 48.64 -26.71
C GLY A 130 -16.25 48.91 -25.27
N GLU A 131 -17.52 49.25 -25.03
CA GLU A 131 -18.05 49.45 -23.67
C GLU A 131 -18.28 48.12 -22.95
N THR A 132 -18.73 47.09 -23.66
CA THR A 132 -18.87 45.74 -23.11
C THR A 132 -17.50 45.13 -22.77
N LEU A 133 -16.47 45.36 -23.60
CA LEU A 133 -15.08 44.99 -23.31
C LEU A 133 -14.47 45.77 -22.14
N LYS A 134 -14.84 47.04 -21.96
CA LYS A 134 -14.45 47.82 -20.78
C LYS A 134 -15.16 47.35 -19.52
N GLN A 135 -16.46 47.02 -19.59
CA GLN A 135 -17.21 46.42 -18.48
C GLN A 135 -16.69 45.03 -18.11
N LEU A 136 -16.38 44.17 -19.09
CA LEU A 136 -15.76 42.86 -18.86
C LEU A 136 -14.34 43.00 -18.31
N LYS A 137 -13.53 43.94 -18.80
CA LYS A 137 -12.24 44.25 -18.17
C LYS A 137 -12.41 44.76 -16.75
N ILE A 138 -13.41 45.58 -16.45
CA ILE A 138 -13.67 46.08 -15.09
C ILE A 138 -14.17 44.95 -14.18
N GLN A 139 -14.98 44.01 -14.68
CA GLN A 139 -15.41 42.81 -13.95
C GLN A 139 -14.27 41.79 -13.72
N LEU A 140 -13.37 41.62 -14.70
CA LEU A 140 -12.14 40.82 -14.57
C LEU A 140 -11.01 41.55 -13.79
N ASN A 141 -11.17 42.84 -13.51
CA ASN A 141 -10.22 43.65 -12.73
C ASN A 141 -10.66 43.83 -11.26
N HIS A 142 -11.72 43.12 -10.83
CA HIS A 142 -11.72 42.63 -9.45
C HIS A 142 -10.52 41.72 -9.34
N GLN A 143 -9.51 42.12 -8.57
CA GLN A 143 -8.34 41.31 -8.24
C GLN A 143 -8.82 39.93 -7.78
N THR A 144 -8.90 38.98 -8.72
CA THR A 144 -9.18 37.58 -8.42
C THR A 144 -7.97 37.11 -7.64
N PHE A 145 -8.17 36.76 -6.37
CA PHE A 145 -7.13 36.17 -5.55
C PHE A 145 -6.49 35.01 -6.33
N TYR A 146 -5.17 35.05 -6.51
CA TYR A 146 -4.45 33.91 -7.06
C TYR A 146 -4.52 32.79 -6.02
N LEU A 147 -5.31 31.76 -6.30
CA LEU A 147 -5.35 30.57 -5.46
C LEU A 147 -4.01 29.85 -5.56
N PRO A 148 -3.41 29.43 -4.43
CA PRO A 148 -2.25 28.57 -4.43
C PRO A 148 -2.52 27.35 -5.31
N ASN A 149 -1.54 27.03 -6.15
CA ASN A 149 -1.57 25.87 -7.02
C ASN A 149 -0.14 25.41 -7.29
N ILE A 150 -0.01 24.24 -7.91
CA ILE A 150 1.29 23.62 -8.18
C ILE A 150 2.25 24.55 -8.93
N TYR A 151 1.76 25.44 -9.80
CA TYR A 151 2.60 26.39 -10.56
C TYR A 151 3.18 27.52 -9.71
N GLN A 152 2.75 27.70 -8.47
CA GLN A 152 3.39 28.61 -7.52
C GLN A 152 4.69 28.00 -6.98
N TYR A 153 4.69 26.69 -6.73
CA TYR A 153 5.85 25.97 -6.19
C TYR A 153 6.78 25.45 -7.31
N LEU A 154 6.21 25.17 -8.49
CA LEU A 154 6.89 24.63 -9.68
C LEU A 154 6.51 25.44 -10.93
N PRO A 155 7.04 26.68 -11.08
CA PRO A 155 6.64 27.58 -12.15
C PRO A 155 6.99 27.08 -13.56
N HIS A 156 8.04 26.26 -13.69
CA HIS A 156 8.49 25.68 -14.98
C HIS A 156 7.42 24.81 -15.63
N LEU A 157 6.48 24.26 -14.85
CA LEU A 157 5.37 23.47 -15.38
C LEU A 157 4.44 24.28 -16.31
N ARG A 158 4.48 25.63 -16.25
CA ARG A 158 3.71 26.48 -17.17
C ARG A 158 4.30 26.50 -18.59
N GLU A 159 5.55 26.09 -18.75
CA GLU A 159 6.26 26.12 -20.04
C GLU A 159 5.75 25.02 -20.98
N HIS A 160 5.17 23.95 -20.42
CA HIS A 160 4.70 22.77 -21.15
C HIS A 160 3.30 22.38 -20.67
N ALA A 161 2.32 22.36 -21.58
CA ALA A 161 0.93 22.04 -21.25
C ALA A 161 0.73 20.59 -20.77
N ASP A 162 1.61 19.68 -21.18
CA ASP A 162 1.61 18.25 -20.83
C ASP A 162 2.40 17.93 -19.55
N SER A 163 2.98 18.94 -18.88
CA SER A 163 3.88 18.75 -17.72
C SER A 163 3.23 18.03 -16.53
N LEU A 164 1.90 18.14 -16.40
CA LEU A 164 1.07 17.49 -15.39
C LEU A 164 0.26 16.30 -15.92
N VAL A 165 0.40 15.95 -17.19
CA VAL A 165 -0.30 14.81 -17.78
C VAL A 165 0.48 13.53 -17.45
N PRO A 166 -0.09 12.59 -16.69
CA PRO A 166 0.58 11.34 -16.37
C PRO A 166 0.71 10.46 -17.62
N ASN A 167 1.87 9.85 -17.79
CA ASN A 167 2.09 8.84 -18.83
C ASN A 167 1.64 7.48 -18.28
N VAL A 168 0.41 7.08 -18.60
CA VAL A 168 -0.12 5.76 -18.22
C VAL A 168 0.38 4.72 -19.23
N LEU A 169 1.25 3.82 -18.77
CA LEU A 169 1.90 2.82 -19.62
C LEU A 169 1.13 1.50 -19.63
N LEU A 170 0.60 1.11 -18.47
CA LEU A 170 -0.22 -0.08 -18.28
C LEU A 170 -1.34 0.26 -17.31
N GLY A 171 -2.55 -0.22 -17.54
CA GLY A 171 -3.66 -0.05 -16.60
C GLY A 171 -5.02 0.02 -17.30
N GLN A 172 -6.07 -0.28 -16.54
CA GLN A 172 -7.46 -0.24 -17.01
C GLN A 172 -8.22 0.97 -16.43
N GLY A 173 -7.54 1.89 -15.74
CA GLY A 173 -8.17 3.06 -15.13
C GLY A 173 -9.13 2.71 -13.99
N ARG A 174 -8.89 1.60 -13.28
CA ARG A 174 -9.72 1.11 -12.18
C ARG A 174 -9.91 2.19 -11.10
N ARG A 175 -11.15 2.32 -10.62
CA ARG A 175 -11.60 3.31 -9.62
C ARG A 175 -12.63 2.68 -8.68
N GLY A 176 -12.88 3.32 -7.55
CA GLY A 176 -13.91 2.91 -6.59
C GLY A 176 -13.48 1.77 -5.66
N VAL A 177 -12.18 1.48 -5.57
CA VAL A 177 -11.63 0.47 -4.67
C VAL A 177 -11.53 1.00 -3.23
N SER A 178 -11.53 0.12 -2.24
CA SER A 178 -11.31 0.51 -0.85
C SER A 178 -9.88 1.01 -0.62
N LEU A 179 -8.89 0.31 -1.18
CA LEU A 179 -7.47 0.55 -0.93
C LEU A 179 -6.69 0.75 -2.23
N VAL A 180 -5.84 1.78 -2.25
CA VAL A 180 -4.87 2.06 -3.32
C VAL A 180 -3.46 2.00 -2.73
N LEU A 181 -2.61 1.11 -3.24
CA LEU A 181 -1.19 1.04 -2.86
C LEU A 181 -0.36 1.85 -3.87
N GLY A 182 0.34 2.87 -3.41
CA GLY A 182 1.28 3.63 -4.23
C GLY A 182 2.71 3.16 -4.01
N ILE A 183 3.37 2.73 -5.10
CA ILE A 183 4.75 2.21 -5.08
C ILE A 183 5.60 3.02 -6.06
N PRO A 184 6.43 3.96 -5.60
CA PRO A 184 7.39 4.65 -6.43
C PRO A 184 8.61 3.75 -6.65
N THR A 185 9.09 3.68 -7.89
CA THR A 185 10.32 2.98 -8.28
C THR A 185 11.24 3.93 -9.04
N VAL A 186 12.53 3.85 -8.76
CA VAL A 186 13.59 4.64 -9.41
C VAL A 186 14.70 3.73 -9.92
N LYS A 187 15.47 4.21 -10.89
CA LYS A 187 16.58 3.47 -11.48
C LYS A 187 17.71 3.32 -10.46
N ARG A 188 17.95 2.09 -10.02
CA ARG A 188 19.09 1.71 -9.17
C ARG A 188 20.22 1.14 -10.01
N GLU A 189 21.47 1.35 -9.59
CA GLU A 189 22.66 0.84 -10.30
C GLU A 189 22.81 -0.69 -10.17
N LYS A 190 22.40 -1.27 -9.04
CA LYS A 190 22.75 -2.66 -8.69
C LYS A 190 21.65 -3.68 -8.97
N GLN A 191 20.46 -3.47 -8.40
CA GLN A 191 19.34 -4.40 -8.53
C GLN A 191 18.00 -3.69 -8.38
N SER A 192 16.96 -4.30 -8.95
CA SER A 192 15.57 -3.89 -8.76
C SER A 192 14.87 -4.84 -7.79
N TYR A 193 14.07 -4.29 -6.88
CA TYR A 193 13.30 -5.05 -5.89
C TYR A 193 11.81 -5.15 -6.26
N LEU A 194 11.38 -4.40 -7.26
CA LEU A 194 9.98 -4.16 -7.60
C LEU A 194 9.18 -5.45 -7.86
N VAL A 195 9.73 -6.38 -8.65
CA VAL A 195 9.05 -7.65 -8.96
C VAL A 195 8.84 -8.49 -7.70
N ASN A 196 9.81 -8.49 -6.79
CA ASN A 196 9.71 -9.22 -5.52
C ASN A 196 8.67 -8.57 -4.60
N THR A 197 8.65 -7.24 -4.53
CA THR A 197 7.66 -6.47 -3.76
C THR A 197 6.24 -6.73 -4.28
N LEU A 198 6.03 -6.64 -5.59
CA LEU A 198 4.72 -6.95 -6.21
C LEU A 198 4.33 -8.40 -5.96
N SER A 199 5.25 -9.35 -6.12
CA SER A 199 4.98 -10.76 -5.82
C SER A 199 4.55 -10.94 -4.36
N SER A 200 5.23 -10.31 -3.40
CA SER A 200 4.87 -10.38 -1.99
C SER A 200 3.50 -9.78 -1.70
N LEU A 201 3.15 -8.64 -2.32
CA LEU A 201 1.86 -7.98 -2.14
C LEU A 201 0.69 -8.76 -2.75
N LEU A 202 0.94 -9.50 -3.83
CA LEU A 202 -0.08 -10.26 -4.56
C LEU A 202 -0.25 -11.70 -4.03
N PHE A 203 0.76 -12.24 -3.37
CA PHE A 203 0.85 -13.66 -3.01
C PHE A 203 -0.34 -14.17 -2.18
N SER A 204 -0.78 -13.40 -1.18
CA SER A 204 -1.80 -13.82 -0.21
C SER A 204 -3.20 -13.27 -0.48
N LEU A 205 -3.38 -12.46 -1.53
CA LEU A 205 -4.68 -11.83 -1.80
C LEU A 205 -5.69 -12.87 -2.31
N THR A 206 -6.87 -12.85 -1.70
CA THR A 206 -8.04 -13.58 -2.20
C THR A 206 -8.64 -12.90 -3.43
N ALA A 207 -9.51 -13.59 -4.18
CA ALA A 207 -10.15 -13.04 -5.37
C ALA A 207 -10.92 -11.74 -5.07
N SER A 208 -11.69 -11.71 -3.97
CA SER A 208 -12.44 -10.51 -3.56
C SER A 208 -11.53 -9.35 -3.16
N GLU A 209 -10.41 -9.61 -2.50
CA GLU A 209 -9.44 -8.57 -2.16
C GLU A 209 -8.73 -8.03 -3.42
N LYS A 210 -8.48 -8.87 -4.42
CA LYS A 210 -7.93 -8.45 -5.73
C LYS A 210 -8.89 -7.56 -6.52
N GLU A 211 -10.20 -7.65 -6.30
CA GLU A 211 -11.19 -6.77 -6.95
C GLU A 211 -11.28 -5.40 -6.25
N ASP A 212 -11.06 -5.36 -4.93
CA ASP A 212 -11.21 -4.18 -4.06
C ASP A 212 -9.86 -3.47 -3.76
N LEU A 213 -8.82 -3.79 -4.53
CA LEU A 213 -7.47 -3.23 -4.44
C LEU A 213 -7.03 -2.66 -5.79
N LEU A 214 -6.25 -1.58 -5.75
CA LEU A 214 -5.46 -1.07 -6.87
C LEU A 214 -4.01 -0.89 -6.41
N ILE A 215 -3.05 -1.34 -7.22
CA ILE A 215 -1.62 -1.10 -7.02
C ILE A 215 -1.12 -0.20 -8.15
N ILE A 216 -0.66 1.00 -7.80
CA ILE A 216 -0.10 1.97 -8.73
C ILE A 216 1.42 1.94 -8.59
N VAL A 217 2.08 1.45 -9.61
CA VAL A 217 3.54 1.52 -9.75
C VAL A 217 3.89 2.81 -10.47
N PHE A 218 4.48 3.75 -9.74
CA PHE A 218 4.98 5.00 -10.30
C PHE A 218 6.46 4.87 -10.65
N VAL A 219 6.76 4.79 -11.93
CA VAL A 219 8.13 4.82 -12.43
C VAL A 219 8.58 6.27 -12.42
N ALA A 220 9.29 6.66 -11.36
CA ALA A 220 9.69 8.03 -11.09
C ALA A 220 10.92 8.45 -11.92
N GLU A 221 10.87 8.19 -13.22
CA GLU A 221 11.94 8.43 -14.19
C GLU A 221 11.36 9.06 -15.46
N THR A 222 12.18 9.85 -16.17
CA THR A 222 11.79 10.48 -17.45
C THR A 222 12.45 9.80 -18.66
N ASP A 223 13.41 8.90 -18.44
CA ASP A 223 14.05 8.08 -19.48
C ASP A 223 13.03 7.08 -20.05
N SER A 224 12.51 7.37 -21.25
CA SER A 224 11.49 6.57 -21.94
C SER A 224 11.88 5.09 -22.07
N ASP A 225 13.16 4.80 -22.34
CA ASP A 225 13.59 3.41 -22.57
C ASP A 225 13.59 2.63 -21.26
N TYR A 226 14.07 3.26 -20.18
CA TYR A 226 13.97 2.67 -18.85
C TYR A 226 12.52 2.49 -18.41
N VAL A 227 11.66 3.50 -18.57
CA VAL A 227 10.24 3.42 -18.19
C VAL A 227 9.53 2.28 -18.93
N LYS A 228 9.74 2.17 -20.26
CA LYS A 228 9.19 1.07 -21.06
C LYS A 228 9.73 -0.30 -20.62
N SER A 229 11.01 -0.38 -20.25
CA SER A 229 11.60 -1.64 -19.78
C SER A 229 10.96 -2.11 -18.47
N VAL A 230 10.66 -1.19 -17.54
CA VAL A 230 9.98 -1.51 -16.28
C VAL A 230 8.54 -1.94 -16.54
N ALA A 231 7.81 -1.20 -17.37
CA ALA A 231 6.44 -1.58 -17.76
C ALA A 231 6.41 -2.97 -18.40
N LYS A 232 7.31 -3.24 -19.36
CA LYS A 232 7.43 -4.56 -19.98
C LYS A 232 7.70 -5.66 -18.93
N SER A 233 8.66 -5.45 -18.02
CA SER A 233 8.97 -6.40 -16.97
C SER A 233 7.76 -6.71 -16.08
N ILE A 234 6.95 -5.71 -15.73
CA ILE A 234 5.71 -5.90 -14.96
C ILE A 234 4.69 -6.69 -15.77
N ASN A 235 4.47 -6.33 -17.04
CA ASN A 235 3.53 -7.04 -17.90
C ASN A 235 3.91 -8.52 -18.11
N ASP A 236 5.21 -8.80 -18.30
CA ASP A 236 5.70 -10.16 -18.49
C ASP A 236 5.53 -11.04 -17.24
N ASN A 237 5.59 -10.45 -16.02
CA ASN A 237 5.46 -11.19 -14.76
C ASN A 237 4.03 -11.22 -14.19
N PHE A 238 3.21 -10.20 -14.48
CA PHE A 238 1.91 -9.96 -13.84
C PHE A 238 0.82 -9.57 -14.86
N SER A 239 0.84 -10.18 -16.06
CA SER A 239 -0.09 -9.86 -17.15
C SER A 239 -1.55 -9.92 -16.72
N LYS A 240 -1.95 -10.93 -15.93
CA LYS A 240 -3.33 -11.10 -15.45
C LYS A 240 -3.75 -9.98 -14.51
N GLU A 241 -2.84 -9.55 -13.62
CA GLU A 241 -3.09 -8.46 -12.70
C GLU A 241 -3.17 -7.11 -13.43
N VAL A 242 -2.41 -6.93 -14.51
CA VAL A 242 -2.51 -5.75 -15.40
C VAL A 242 -3.81 -5.77 -16.20
N GLU A 243 -4.16 -6.90 -16.81
CA GLU A 243 -5.39 -7.08 -17.61
C GLU A 243 -6.66 -6.88 -16.77
N SER A 244 -6.66 -7.37 -15.52
CA SER A 244 -7.78 -7.15 -14.60
C SER A 244 -7.87 -5.70 -14.09
N GLY A 245 -6.81 -4.90 -14.24
CA GLY A 245 -6.72 -3.55 -13.70
C GLY A 245 -6.34 -3.47 -12.22
N LEU A 246 -5.86 -4.57 -11.63
CA LEU A 246 -5.30 -4.59 -10.26
C LEU A 246 -3.95 -3.87 -10.20
N VAL A 247 -3.12 -3.97 -11.24
CA VAL A 247 -1.82 -3.29 -11.33
C VAL A 247 -1.84 -2.26 -12.46
N GLU A 248 -1.43 -1.03 -12.14
CA GLU A 248 -1.31 0.10 -13.07
C GLU A 248 0.12 0.65 -13.01
N VAL A 249 0.68 1.02 -14.17
CA VAL A 249 2.04 1.56 -14.30
C VAL A 249 1.96 2.95 -14.91
N VAL A 250 2.48 3.92 -14.17
CA VAL A 250 2.46 5.34 -14.56
C VAL A 250 3.84 5.96 -14.43
N SER A 251 4.13 6.96 -15.25
CA SER A 251 5.35 7.78 -15.14
C SER A 251 5.01 9.26 -15.32
N PRO A 252 5.90 10.18 -14.88
CA PRO A 252 5.66 11.60 -15.05
C PRO A 252 5.95 12.03 -16.49
N SER A 253 5.48 13.22 -16.88
CA SER A 253 5.96 13.88 -18.10
C SER A 253 7.47 14.17 -17.97
N GLN A 254 8.17 14.20 -19.11
CA GLN A 254 9.58 14.63 -19.15
C GLN A 254 9.80 16.05 -18.61
N HIS A 255 8.74 16.86 -18.56
CA HIS A 255 8.75 18.25 -18.09
C HIS A 255 8.31 18.42 -16.63
N TYR A 256 8.01 17.33 -15.92
CA TYR A 256 7.50 17.42 -14.54
C TYR A 256 8.55 17.94 -13.55
N TYR A 257 9.79 17.44 -13.62
CA TYR A 257 10.82 17.81 -12.65
C TYR A 257 11.48 19.16 -12.99
N PRO A 258 11.79 19.99 -11.97
CA PRO A 258 12.56 21.22 -12.18
C PRO A 258 14.04 20.93 -12.42
N ASP A 259 14.80 21.93 -12.87
CA ASP A 259 16.26 21.84 -12.89
C ASP A 259 16.84 21.83 -11.46
N PHE A 260 17.20 20.63 -11.01
CA PHE A 260 17.81 20.40 -9.70
C PHE A 260 19.24 20.97 -9.57
N ASN A 261 19.89 21.43 -10.64
CA ASN A 261 21.23 22.02 -10.52
C ASN A 261 21.22 23.35 -9.77
N THR A 262 20.06 24.01 -9.67
CA THR A 262 19.85 25.27 -8.96
C THR A 262 19.51 25.09 -7.48
N ILE A 263 19.41 23.86 -6.97
CA ILE A 263 19.07 23.60 -5.57
C ILE A 263 20.25 23.94 -4.64
N LYS A 264 19.93 24.58 -3.52
CA LYS A 264 20.90 24.96 -2.48
C LYS A 264 21.14 23.79 -1.53
N GLU A 265 22.40 23.60 -1.14
CA GLU A 265 22.77 22.63 -0.11
C GLU A 265 22.25 23.08 1.28
N THR A 266 21.87 22.11 2.11
CA THR A 266 21.27 22.34 3.43
C THR A 266 21.69 21.22 4.39
N PHE A 267 21.68 21.47 5.69
CA PHE A 267 21.98 20.46 6.73
C PHE A 267 23.33 19.75 6.60
N GLY A 268 24.29 20.34 5.89
CA GLY A 268 25.59 19.70 5.59
C GLY A 268 25.50 18.55 4.60
N ASP A 269 24.36 18.40 3.91
CA ASP A 269 24.17 17.37 2.90
C ASP A 269 24.89 17.74 1.59
N SER A 270 25.43 16.73 0.91
CA SER A 270 25.93 16.91 -0.46
C SER A 270 24.81 17.31 -1.41
N LYS A 271 25.16 18.01 -2.49
CA LYS A 271 24.22 18.34 -3.57
C LYS A 271 23.40 17.15 -4.04
N ASP A 272 24.02 15.98 -4.23
CA ASP A 272 23.30 14.77 -4.68
C ASP A 272 22.25 14.30 -3.67
N ARG A 273 22.57 14.33 -2.38
CA ARG A 273 21.60 13.99 -1.33
C ARG A 273 20.45 15.00 -1.28
N VAL A 274 20.74 16.29 -1.51
CA VAL A 274 19.70 17.33 -1.58
C VAL A 274 18.81 17.15 -2.80
N LYS A 275 19.38 16.87 -3.97
CA LYS A 275 18.63 16.52 -5.18
C LYS A 275 17.74 15.30 -4.94
N TRP A 276 18.30 14.24 -4.36
CA TRP A 276 17.60 13.00 -4.06
C TRP A 276 16.37 13.23 -3.16
N ARG A 277 16.54 13.91 -2.01
CA ARG A 277 15.41 14.17 -1.09
C ARG A 277 14.38 15.13 -1.69
N ALA A 278 14.79 16.09 -2.51
CA ALA A 278 13.88 17.02 -3.15
C ALA A 278 13.06 16.35 -4.25
N LYS A 279 13.69 15.50 -5.05
CA LYS A 279 13.02 14.66 -6.03
C LYS A 279 12.01 13.73 -5.34
N GLN A 280 12.38 13.07 -4.25
CA GLN A 280 11.48 12.18 -3.51
C GLN A 280 10.18 12.89 -3.05
N ASN A 281 10.26 14.14 -2.58
CA ASN A 281 9.07 14.93 -2.26
C ASN A 281 8.15 15.11 -3.48
N LEU A 282 8.72 15.39 -4.65
CA LEU A 282 7.97 15.55 -5.90
C LEU A 282 7.38 14.22 -6.39
N ASP A 283 8.12 13.12 -6.20
CA ASP A 283 7.70 11.78 -6.57
C ASP A 283 6.45 11.37 -5.78
N PHE A 284 6.48 11.58 -4.46
CA PHE A 284 5.36 11.23 -3.58
C PHE A 284 4.16 12.15 -3.81
N SER A 285 4.40 13.44 -4.05
CA SER A 285 3.35 14.40 -4.38
C SER A 285 2.62 14.02 -5.67
N PHE A 286 3.36 13.64 -6.72
CA PHE A 286 2.78 13.17 -7.98
C PHE A 286 1.87 11.97 -7.75
N LEU A 287 2.40 10.95 -7.08
CA LEU A 287 1.70 9.69 -6.87
C LEU A 287 0.45 9.85 -6.01
N MET A 288 0.54 10.65 -4.94
CA MET A 288 -0.62 10.98 -4.09
C MET A 288 -1.71 11.72 -4.87
N LEU A 289 -1.36 12.71 -5.68
CA LEU A 289 -2.32 13.45 -6.50
C LEU A 289 -2.93 12.58 -7.60
N TYR A 290 -2.14 11.69 -8.21
CA TYR A 290 -2.62 10.75 -9.20
C TYR A 290 -3.62 9.73 -8.61
N ALA A 291 -3.42 9.32 -7.36
CA ALA A 291 -4.26 8.34 -6.67
C ALA A 291 -5.54 8.92 -6.05
N GLN A 292 -5.71 10.25 -6.03
CA GLN A 292 -6.73 10.94 -5.21
C GLN A 292 -8.18 10.50 -5.49
N ASP A 293 -8.48 10.05 -6.70
CA ASP A 293 -9.83 9.72 -7.16
C ASP A 293 -10.01 8.23 -7.48
N LYS A 294 -9.04 7.40 -7.06
CA LYS A 294 -8.99 5.98 -7.39
C LYS A 294 -9.64 5.09 -6.32
N GLY A 295 -9.59 5.50 -5.05
CA GLY A 295 -10.18 4.73 -3.95
C GLY A 295 -10.48 5.54 -2.70
N VAL A 296 -10.88 4.86 -1.62
CA VAL A 296 -11.23 5.50 -0.34
C VAL A 296 -9.98 5.83 0.49
N TYR A 297 -9.01 4.92 0.48
CA TYR A 297 -7.76 5.04 1.21
C TYR A 297 -6.56 4.84 0.30
N TYR A 298 -5.49 5.56 0.58
CA TYR A 298 -4.20 5.47 -0.11
C TYR A 298 -3.12 5.03 0.86
N VAL A 299 -2.28 4.08 0.46
CA VAL A 299 -1.15 3.59 1.26
C VAL A 299 0.14 3.87 0.50
N GLN A 300 1.01 4.67 1.10
CA GLN A 300 2.36 4.88 0.56
C GLN A 300 3.25 3.68 0.94
N LEU A 301 3.82 3.04 -0.07
CA LEU A 301 4.83 2.00 0.05
C LEU A 301 6.12 2.42 -0.69
N GLU A 302 7.14 1.55 -0.60
CA GLU A 302 8.39 1.60 -1.37
C GLU A 302 8.49 0.33 -2.21
N ASP A 303 9.36 0.31 -3.23
CA ASP A 303 9.50 -0.82 -4.15
C ASP A 303 10.40 -1.96 -3.62
N ASP A 304 10.84 -1.88 -2.37
CA ASP A 304 11.71 -2.84 -1.69
C ASP A 304 11.12 -3.29 -0.33
N VAL A 305 9.82 -3.61 -0.33
CA VAL A 305 9.10 -4.06 0.86
C VAL A 305 8.53 -5.46 0.70
N VAL A 306 8.36 -6.12 1.84
CA VAL A 306 7.71 -7.42 1.98
C VAL A 306 6.49 -7.25 2.89
N ALA A 307 5.37 -7.84 2.50
CA ALA A 307 4.07 -7.66 3.15
C ALA A 307 3.61 -8.91 3.92
N LYS A 308 3.11 -8.71 5.14
CA LYS A 308 2.57 -9.77 5.98
C LYS A 308 1.35 -10.43 5.31
N ASP A 309 1.21 -11.74 5.51
CA ASP A 309 0.01 -12.48 5.13
C ASP A 309 -1.24 -11.86 5.78
N GLY A 310 -2.30 -11.71 5.00
CA GLY A 310 -3.52 -11.01 5.42
C GLY A 310 -3.39 -9.50 5.60
N TYR A 311 -2.31 -8.84 5.13
CA TYR A 311 -2.12 -7.40 5.32
C TYR A 311 -3.33 -6.57 4.86
N TYR A 312 -3.99 -6.95 3.77
CA TYR A 312 -5.17 -6.25 3.24
C TYR A 312 -6.30 -6.25 4.26
N SER A 313 -6.68 -7.44 4.73
CA SER A 313 -7.75 -7.64 5.72
C SER A 313 -7.42 -6.97 7.05
N ASP A 314 -6.16 -7.05 7.51
CA ASP A 314 -5.68 -6.37 8.73
C ASP A 314 -5.84 -4.83 8.59
N MET A 315 -5.41 -4.25 7.46
CA MET A 315 -5.56 -2.81 7.19
C MET A 315 -7.03 -2.38 7.11
N LYS A 316 -7.88 -3.12 6.39
CA LYS A 316 -9.31 -2.79 6.23
C LYS A 316 -10.07 -2.88 7.56
N THR A 317 -9.75 -3.88 8.38
CA THR A 317 -10.35 -4.04 9.71
C THR A 317 -9.92 -2.90 10.63
N TYR A 318 -8.62 -2.57 10.66
CA TYR A 318 -8.11 -1.51 11.51
C TYR A 318 -8.64 -0.13 11.10
N THR A 319 -8.63 0.20 9.80
CA THR A 319 -9.21 1.46 9.29
C THR A 319 -10.67 1.62 9.66
N THR A 320 -11.47 0.55 9.54
CA THR A 320 -12.88 0.55 9.93
C THR A 320 -13.05 0.80 11.44
N ARG A 321 -12.21 0.15 12.27
CA ARG A 321 -12.22 0.35 13.73
C ARG A 321 -11.86 1.78 14.13
N GLU A 322 -10.93 2.39 13.42
CA GLU A 322 -10.44 3.74 13.68
C GLU A 322 -11.24 4.82 12.93
N ALA A 323 -12.29 4.47 12.18
CA ALA A 323 -13.01 5.39 11.29
C ALA A 323 -13.66 6.58 12.01
N SER A 324 -14.09 6.39 13.26
CA SER A 324 -14.72 7.45 14.07
C SER A 324 -13.72 8.44 14.69
N LYS A 325 -12.42 8.18 14.61
CA LYS A 325 -11.38 9.02 15.19
C LYS A 325 -10.84 10.01 14.18
N ASP A 326 -10.43 11.17 14.68
CA ASP A 326 -9.81 12.22 13.86
C ASP A 326 -8.29 12.01 13.74
N TRP A 327 -7.89 11.00 12.96
CA TRP A 327 -6.49 10.75 12.61
C TRP A 327 -6.13 11.40 11.27
N LEU A 328 -4.86 11.79 11.12
CA LEU A 328 -4.27 12.25 9.86
C LEU A 328 -3.83 11.06 8.99
N PHE A 329 -3.16 10.08 9.59
CA PHE A 329 -2.80 8.83 8.91
C PHE A 329 -2.71 7.66 9.89
N LEU A 330 -2.75 6.44 9.35
CA LEU A 330 -2.50 5.21 10.10
C LEU A 330 -1.14 4.62 9.72
N GLU A 331 -0.43 4.07 10.70
CA GLU A 331 0.90 3.48 10.51
C GLU A 331 0.85 1.95 10.56
N PHE A 332 1.28 1.31 9.48
CA PHE A 332 1.46 -0.15 9.39
C PHE A 332 2.94 -0.58 9.30
N SER A 333 3.86 0.39 9.36
CA SER A 333 5.31 0.19 9.56
C SER A 333 5.90 1.39 10.29
N GLN A 334 6.92 1.15 11.12
CA GLN A 334 7.70 2.20 11.78
C GLN A 334 8.78 2.81 10.88
N LEU A 335 9.11 2.12 9.79
CA LEU A 335 10.25 2.48 8.96
C LEU A 335 9.87 3.60 8.01
N GLY A 336 10.35 4.81 8.32
CA GLY A 336 10.19 5.99 7.46
C GLY A 336 8.75 6.19 6.99
N PHE A 337 8.58 6.34 5.69
CA PHE A 337 7.30 6.57 5.03
C PHE A 337 6.57 5.29 4.60
N ILE A 338 7.12 4.11 4.87
CA ILE A 338 6.52 2.84 4.48
C ILE A 338 5.22 2.62 5.28
N GLY A 339 4.18 2.12 4.61
CA GLY A 339 2.95 1.65 5.23
C GLY A 339 2.16 2.78 5.88
N LYS A 340 2.22 3.99 5.33
CA LYS A 340 1.44 5.15 5.79
C LYS A 340 0.14 5.21 5.00
N LEU A 341 -0.98 4.99 5.69
CA LEU A 341 -2.32 4.99 5.12
C LEU A 341 -3.00 6.34 5.37
N PHE A 342 -3.50 6.94 4.30
CA PHE A 342 -4.20 8.22 4.29
C PHE A 342 -5.61 8.04 3.72
N ARG A 343 -6.54 8.93 4.08
CA ARG A 343 -7.79 9.07 3.31
C ARG A 343 -7.47 9.79 2.01
N THR A 344 -8.00 9.33 0.88
CA THR A 344 -7.71 9.97 -0.41
C THR A 344 -8.11 11.44 -0.46
N ARG A 345 -9.21 11.81 0.24
CA ARG A 345 -9.64 13.21 0.40
C ARG A 345 -8.61 14.12 1.09
N ASP A 346 -7.72 13.57 1.91
CA ASP A 346 -6.71 14.33 2.66
C ASP A 346 -5.40 14.49 1.84
N LEU A 347 -5.24 13.73 0.74
CA LEU A 347 -4.02 13.75 -0.09
C LEU A 347 -3.70 15.11 -0.71
N PRO A 348 -4.65 15.90 -1.23
CA PRO A 348 -4.32 17.19 -1.83
C PRO A 348 -3.61 18.14 -0.86
N MET A 349 -4.06 18.20 0.40
CA MET A 349 -3.43 19.04 1.43
C MET A 349 -2.03 18.55 1.79
N ILE A 350 -1.84 17.23 1.89
CA ILE A 350 -0.54 16.62 2.22
C ILE A 350 0.45 16.82 1.07
N ALA A 351 0.03 16.53 -0.17
CA ALA A 351 0.84 16.73 -1.36
C ALA A 351 1.20 18.21 -1.56
N GLU A 352 0.27 19.13 -1.32
CA GLU A 352 0.56 20.57 -1.36
C GLU A 352 1.63 20.97 -0.35
N PHE A 353 1.58 20.47 0.87
CA PHE A 353 2.61 20.74 1.88
C PHE A 353 3.98 20.20 1.44
N PHE A 354 4.02 19.03 0.81
CA PHE A 354 5.26 18.48 0.25
C PHE A 354 5.80 19.31 -0.92
N LEU A 355 4.93 19.77 -1.82
CA LEU A 355 5.30 20.66 -2.92
C LEU A 355 5.85 22.00 -2.39
N MET A 356 5.22 22.58 -1.38
CA MET A 356 5.63 23.85 -0.78
C MET A 356 7.06 23.80 -0.24
N PHE A 357 7.43 22.71 0.42
CA PHE A 357 8.72 22.55 1.09
C PHE A 357 9.64 21.51 0.44
N HIS A 358 9.41 21.19 -0.85
CA HIS A 358 10.10 20.09 -1.52
C HIS A 358 11.64 20.26 -1.51
N ARG A 359 12.12 21.50 -1.51
CA ARG A 359 13.56 21.83 -1.50
C ARG A 359 14.15 21.84 -0.10
N ASP A 360 13.32 21.96 0.94
CA ASP A 360 13.79 22.36 2.27
C ASP A 360 14.04 21.18 3.20
N LYS A 361 13.21 20.12 3.16
CA LYS A 361 13.34 18.98 4.08
C LYS A 361 13.00 17.65 3.38
N PRO A 362 13.52 16.51 3.86
CA PRO A 362 13.07 15.20 3.37
C PRO A 362 11.60 14.93 3.77
N VAL A 363 10.94 14.05 3.02
CA VAL A 363 9.49 13.82 3.11
C VAL A 363 9.02 13.33 4.48
N ASP A 364 9.79 12.46 5.14
CA ASP A 364 9.50 11.98 6.50
C ASP A 364 9.43 13.13 7.51
N TRP A 365 10.33 14.10 7.37
CA TRP A 365 10.34 15.27 8.23
C TRP A 365 9.15 16.16 7.93
N LEU A 366 8.83 16.37 6.65
CA LEU A 366 7.67 17.17 6.27
C LEU A 366 6.37 16.60 6.85
N LEU A 367 6.19 15.27 6.81
CA LEU A 367 5.03 14.62 7.43
C LEU A 367 4.98 14.84 8.95
N ASP A 368 6.12 14.73 9.66
CA ASP A 368 6.18 15.05 11.09
C ASP A 368 5.92 16.54 11.38
N HIS A 369 6.31 17.45 10.48
CA HIS A 369 6.01 18.87 10.60
C HIS A 369 4.51 19.15 10.41
N ILE A 370 3.81 18.44 9.51
CA ILE A 370 2.34 18.53 9.42
C ILE A 370 1.71 18.16 10.77
N LEU A 371 2.16 17.07 11.39
CA LEU A 371 1.69 16.67 12.72
C LEU A 371 2.02 17.72 13.78
N TRP A 372 3.23 18.29 13.77
CA TRP A 372 3.61 19.33 14.72
C TRP A 372 2.71 20.54 14.61
N VAL A 373 2.49 21.05 13.40
CA VAL A 373 1.63 22.22 13.15
C VAL A 373 0.18 21.95 13.54
N LYS A 374 -0.32 20.73 13.32
CA LYS A 374 -1.71 20.37 13.64
C LYS A 374 -1.97 20.04 15.11
N ALA A 375 -0.96 19.54 15.83
CA ALA A 375 -1.19 18.89 17.12
C ALA A 375 -0.43 19.53 18.30
N CYS A 376 0.73 20.13 18.05
CA CYS A 376 1.63 20.55 19.13
C CYS A 376 1.39 21.99 19.56
N HIS A 377 1.27 22.19 20.87
CA HIS A 377 1.19 23.52 21.46
C HIS A 377 2.61 24.02 21.78
N PRO A 378 3.09 25.14 21.20
CA PRO A 378 4.48 25.59 21.38
C PRO A 378 4.87 25.87 22.83
N GLU A 379 3.90 26.22 23.68
CA GLU A 379 4.12 26.49 25.11
C GLU A 379 4.04 25.23 26.00
N LYS A 380 3.83 24.04 25.42
CA LYS A 380 3.79 22.76 26.15
C LYS A 380 5.08 21.98 25.95
N ASP A 381 5.30 21.02 26.83
CA ASP A 381 6.48 20.17 26.77
C ASP A 381 6.42 19.19 25.58
N LYS A 382 7.58 18.59 25.30
CA LYS A 382 7.71 17.59 24.24
C LYS A 382 6.77 16.39 24.43
N LYS A 383 6.48 16.01 25.69
CA LYS A 383 5.67 14.84 25.99
C LYS A 383 4.21 15.06 25.60
N ASP A 384 3.68 16.25 25.86
CA ASP A 384 2.35 16.65 25.39
C ASP A 384 2.30 16.62 23.87
N CYS A 385 3.26 17.25 23.18
CA CYS A 385 3.34 17.23 21.71
C CYS A 385 3.36 15.80 21.15
N GLU A 386 4.21 14.90 21.67
CA GLU A 386 4.25 13.50 21.20
C GLU A 386 2.93 12.75 21.45
N THR A 387 2.28 13.01 22.60
CA THR A 387 0.97 12.41 22.91
C THR A 387 -0.10 12.91 21.94
N ARG A 388 -0.10 14.20 21.62
CA ARG A 388 -1.03 14.81 20.66
C ARG A 388 -0.78 14.30 19.24
N LYS A 389 0.48 14.23 18.81
CA LYS A 389 0.85 13.62 17.53
C LYS A 389 0.37 12.17 17.44
N ALA A 390 0.56 11.37 18.49
CA ALA A 390 0.12 9.96 18.53
C ALA A 390 -1.39 9.79 18.32
N LEU A 391 -2.22 10.79 18.66
CA LEU A 391 -3.65 10.76 18.36
C LEU A 391 -3.92 10.88 16.85
N LEU A 392 -3.09 11.64 16.13
CA LEU A 392 -3.21 11.86 14.68
C LEU A 392 -2.48 10.81 13.83
N LYS A 393 -1.50 10.08 14.39
CA LYS A 393 -0.79 8.98 13.73
C LYS A 393 -1.01 7.65 14.49
N GLN A 394 -2.20 7.08 14.35
CA GLN A 394 -2.55 5.84 15.04
C GLN A 394 -1.76 4.67 14.44
N ARG A 395 -1.21 3.83 15.30
CA ARG A 395 -0.29 2.79 14.90
C ARG A 395 -0.89 1.40 15.06
N PHE A 396 -0.82 0.61 13.99
CA PHE A 396 -1.13 -0.81 14.00
C PHE A 396 0.09 -1.62 14.50
N LYS A 397 -0.17 -2.65 15.30
CA LYS A 397 0.82 -3.60 15.79
C LYS A 397 0.25 -5.01 15.68
N PRO A 398 1.00 -5.99 15.18
CA PRO A 398 2.39 -5.93 14.67
C PRO A 398 2.50 -5.17 13.33
N SER A 399 3.70 -4.72 12.94
CA SER A 399 3.89 -4.09 11.63
C SER A 399 3.55 -5.07 10.49
N LEU A 400 2.94 -4.56 9.42
CA LEU A 400 2.53 -5.35 8.25
C LEU A 400 3.55 -5.32 7.11
N PHE A 401 4.50 -4.38 7.13
CA PHE A 401 5.49 -4.23 6.06
C PHE A 401 6.90 -4.17 6.62
N GLN A 402 7.82 -4.85 5.93
CA GLN A 402 9.25 -4.89 6.24
C GLN A 402 10.06 -4.48 5.02
N HIS A 403 10.94 -3.51 5.19
CA HIS A 403 11.94 -3.14 4.19
C HIS A 403 12.99 -4.26 4.00
N VAL A 404 13.28 -4.62 2.76
CA VAL A 404 14.24 -5.68 2.40
C VAL A 404 15.36 -5.19 1.47
N GLY A 405 15.29 -3.95 0.99
CA GLY A 405 16.31 -3.37 0.12
C GLY A 405 17.66 -3.24 0.83
N LEU A 406 18.68 -3.98 0.40
CA LEU A 406 20.04 -3.79 0.90
C LEU A 406 20.70 -2.52 0.32
N HIS A 407 20.38 -2.20 -0.94
CA HIS A 407 20.95 -1.07 -1.67
C HIS A 407 19.91 0.02 -1.87
N SER A 408 20.18 1.18 -1.27
CA SER A 408 19.33 2.36 -1.39
C SER A 408 19.36 2.90 -2.83
N SER A 409 18.31 3.63 -3.19
CA SER A 409 18.30 4.48 -4.38
C SER A 409 19.26 5.68 -4.29
N LEU A 410 19.71 6.05 -3.09
CA LEU A 410 20.83 6.97 -2.92
C LEU A 410 22.15 6.20 -3.15
N PRO A 411 22.96 6.54 -4.17
CA PRO A 411 24.17 5.80 -4.50
C PRO A 411 25.12 5.65 -3.30
N GLY A 412 25.64 4.43 -3.12
CA GLY A 412 26.57 4.10 -2.04
C GLY A 412 25.95 3.84 -0.66
N LYS A 413 24.65 4.11 -0.44
CA LYS A 413 23.99 3.87 0.86
C LYS A 413 23.50 2.43 0.98
N ILE A 414 24.02 1.73 1.99
CA ILE A 414 23.57 0.38 2.40
C ILE A 414 22.48 0.53 3.46
N GLN A 415 21.41 -0.24 3.33
CA GLN A 415 20.25 -0.18 4.20
C GLN A 415 20.01 -1.54 4.88
N ASN A 416 20.11 -1.56 6.21
CA ASN A 416 19.97 -2.77 7.05
C ASN A 416 18.81 -2.65 8.05
N LEU A 417 17.92 -1.65 7.88
CA LEU A 417 16.82 -1.42 8.80
C LEU A 417 15.86 -2.62 8.85
N LYS A 418 15.54 -3.05 10.07
CA LYS A 418 14.50 -4.01 10.39
C LYS A 418 13.46 -3.36 11.30
N ASP A 419 12.19 -3.56 11.02
CA ASP A 419 11.12 -3.11 11.90
C ASP A 419 11.03 -4.07 13.08
N LYS A 420 11.20 -3.52 14.29
CA LYS A 420 11.22 -4.31 15.52
C LYS A 420 9.88 -5.00 15.81
N ASP A 421 8.79 -4.43 15.30
CA ASP A 421 7.43 -4.93 15.50
C ASP A 421 6.94 -5.77 14.31
N PHE A 422 7.78 -6.01 13.29
CA PHE A 422 7.47 -6.97 12.22
C PHE A 422 7.80 -8.38 12.70
N MET A 423 6.74 -9.16 12.97
CA MET A 423 6.90 -10.54 13.45
C MET A 423 7.41 -11.44 12.32
N LYS A 424 8.24 -12.44 12.66
CA LYS A 424 8.60 -13.50 11.72
C LYS A 424 7.31 -14.15 11.21
N GLN A 425 7.15 -14.09 9.90
CA GLN A 425 5.97 -14.62 9.23
C GLN A 425 6.11 -16.12 9.02
N SER A 426 4.99 -16.85 9.07
CA SER A 426 4.99 -18.25 8.67
C SER A 426 5.32 -18.35 7.19
N LEU A 427 6.24 -19.24 6.83
CA LEU A 427 6.61 -19.51 5.44
C LEU A 427 5.69 -20.54 4.78
N PHE A 428 4.75 -21.09 5.54
CA PHE A 428 3.81 -22.12 5.13
C PHE A 428 2.46 -21.94 5.81
N LYS A 429 1.43 -22.58 5.26
CA LYS A 429 0.09 -22.60 5.84
C LYS A 429 -0.36 -24.04 6.06
N ALA A 430 -0.60 -24.37 7.33
CA ALA A 430 -0.98 -25.69 7.78
C ALA A 430 -2.49 -25.94 7.59
N HIS A 431 -2.83 -27.15 7.17
CA HIS A 431 -4.21 -27.64 7.06
C HIS A 431 -4.31 -29.06 7.62
N LEU A 432 -5.51 -29.46 8.04
CA LEU A 432 -5.78 -30.83 8.46
C LEU A 432 -6.08 -31.69 7.22
N ASN A 433 -5.03 -32.18 6.58
CA ASN A 433 -5.15 -33.02 5.38
C ASN A 433 -5.51 -34.48 5.75
N PRO A 434 -6.22 -35.22 4.87
CA PRO A 434 -6.55 -36.63 5.08
C PRO A 434 -5.28 -37.52 5.09
N PRO A 435 -5.27 -38.65 5.80
CA PRO A 435 -4.09 -39.53 5.86
C PRO A 435 -3.68 -40.08 4.49
N ALA A 436 -2.43 -39.83 4.09
CA ALA A 436 -1.85 -40.26 2.83
C ALA A 436 -0.41 -40.76 3.00
N GLU A 437 -0.02 -41.75 2.20
CA GLU A 437 1.37 -42.09 1.96
C GLU A 437 1.96 -41.11 0.93
N LEU A 438 3.05 -40.46 1.32
CA LEU A 438 3.64 -39.36 0.58
C LEU A 438 4.88 -39.86 -0.18
N THR A 439 4.88 -39.67 -1.49
CA THR A 439 6.03 -40.02 -2.34
C THR A 439 6.40 -38.84 -3.23
N SER A 440 7.68 -38.64 -3.46
CA SER A 440 8.17 -37.56 -4.33
C SER A 440 9.51 -37.95 -4.92
N SER A 441 9.73 -37.58 -6.19
CA SER A 441 11.05 -37.68 -6.82
C SER A 441 11.97 -36.53 -6.44
N LEU A 442 11.42 -35.44 -5.89
CA LEU A 442 12.18 -34.25 -5.53
C LEU A 442 13.05 -34.47 -4.31
N LYS A 443 14.31 -34.05 -4.41
CA LYS A 443 15.24 -34.02 -3.28
C LYS A 443 15.04 -32.76 -2.46
N HIS A 444 14.55 -32.92 -1.24
CA HIS A 444 14.35 -31.79 -0.33
C HIS A 444 15.68 -31.24 0.22
N TYR A 445 15.69 -29.95 0.53
CA TYR A 445 16.80 -29.20 1.09
C TYR A 445 16.66 -29.09 2.61
N LYS A 446 17.71 -29.51 3.33
CA LYS A 446 17.77 -29.52 4.79
C LYS A 446 16.56 -30.24 5.40
N GLN A 447 15.83 -29.61 6.33
CA GLN A 447 14.68 -30.19 7.02
C GLN A 447 13.34 -29.94 6.31
N HIS A 448 13.29 -29.23 5.18
CA HIS A 448 12.05 -28.80 4.53
C HIS A 448 11.45 -29.90 3.65
N SER A 449 10.94 -30.97 4.27
CA SER A 449 10.48 -32.18 3.59
C SER A 449 8.97 -32.20 3.31
N LEU A 450 8.55 -33.06 2.36
CA LEU A 450 7.13 -33.23 2.00
C LEU A 450 6.27 -33.69 3.18
N ASN A 451 6.79 -34.59 4.02
CA ASN A 451 6.06 -35.08 5.20
C ASN A 451 5.75 -33.95 6.16
N ARG A 452 6.74 -33.09 6.44
CA ARG A 452 6.58 -31.95 7.34
C ARG A 452 5.63 -30.90 6.79
N LEU A 453 5.63 -30.69 5.47
CA LEU A 453 4.62 -29.87 4.80
C LEU A 453 3.21 -30.42 4.99
N TYR A 454 3.01 -31.70 4.70
CA TYR A 454 1.68 -32.32 4.74
C TYR A 454 1.10 -32.38 6.16
N GLU A 455 1.96 -32.57 7.17
CA GLU A 455 1.63 -32.53 8.60
C GLU A 455 1.44 -31.09 9.14
N GLY A 456 1.66 -30.06 8.32
CA GLY A 456 1.52 -28.67 8.74
C GLY A 456 2.59 -28.21 9.73
N GLN A 457 3.80 -28.78 9.67
CA GLN A 457 4.93 -28.43 10.54
C GLN A 457 5.98 -27.53 9.86
N ASP A 458 6.02 -27.53 8.53
CA ASP A 458 7.03 -26.83 7.71
C ASP A 458 6.51 -26.62 6.27
N PHE A 459 7.38 -26.20 5.34
CA PHE A 459 7.16 -26.27 3.90
C PHE A 459 8.07 -27.32 3.24
N LEU A 460 7.77 -27.66 1.98
CA LEU A 460 8.71 -28.37 1.12
C LEU A 460 9.61 -27.34 0.44
N TRP A 461 10.93 -27.49 0.56
CA TRP A 461 11.91 -26.79 -0.26
C TRP A 461 12.77 -27.82 -0.94
N ALA A 462 12.69 -27.90 -2.26
CA ALA A 462 13.39 -28.88 -3.06
C ALA A 462 14.38 -28.25 -4.02
N LEU A 463 15.39 -29.04 -4.38
CA LEU A 463 16.27 -28.71 -5.49
C LEU A 463 15.49 -28.58 -6.80
N THR A 464 16.15 -28.00 -7.80
CA THR A 464 15.61 -27.74 -9.13
C THR A 464 14.91 -28.97 -9.75
N PRO A 465 13.59 -28.89 -9.99
CA PRO A 465 12.84 -29.96 -10.66
C PRO A 465 13.25 -30.13 -12.13
N ILE A 466 13.22 -31.38 -12.60
CA ILE A 466 13.33 -31.73 -14.02
C ILE A 466 11.99 -32.26 -14.55
N LYS A 467 11.82 -32.26 -15.87
CA LYS A 467 10.62 -32.79 -16.52
C LYS A 467 10.37 -34.24 -16.09
N GLY A 468 9.14 -34.50 -15.64
CA GLY A 468 8.69 -35.80 -15.16
C GLY A 468 8.84 -35.99 -13.65
N ASP A 469 9.46 -35.05 -12.92
CA ASP A 469 9.42 -35.06 -11.47
C ASP A 469 7.99 -34.97 -10.95
N PHE A 470 7.75 -35.55 -9.77
CA PHE A 470 6.41 -35.62 -9.19
C PHE A 470 6.39 -35.53 -7.67
N ILE A 471 5.21 -35.14 -7.16
CA ILE A 471 4.80 -35.26 -5.76
C ILE A 471 3.47 -36.01 -5.76
N CYS A 472 3.34 -37.10 -5.00
CA CYS A 472 2.15 -37.93 -4.97
C CYS A 472 1.65 -38.14 -3.53
N PHE A 473 0.35 -37.98 -3.37
CA PHE A 473 -0.41 -38.16 -2.14
C PHE A 473 -1.32 -39.39 -2.34
N ASN A 474 -0.87 -40.56 -1.88
CA ASN A 474 -1.63 -41.80 -2.00
C ASN A 474 -2.50 -41.98 -0.77
N PHE A 475 -3.82 -41.89 -0.91
CA PHE A 475 -4.71 -42.02 0.24
C PHE A 475 -4.76 -43.47 0.73
N THR A 476 -4.76 -43.64 2.04
CA THR A 476 -4.80 -44.98 2.67
C THR A 476 -6.04 -45.79 2.29
N LYS A 477 -7.13 -45.10 1.96
CA LYS A 477 -8.36 -45.64 1.36
C LYS A 477 -8.89 -44.62 0.35
N PRO A 478 -9.64 -45.04 -0.69
CA PRO A 478 -10.34 -44.10 -1.56
C PRO A 478 -11.25 -43.16 -0.76
N ILE A 479 -11.14 -41.85 -1.00
CA ILE A 479 -11.89 -40.81 -0.30
C ILE A 479 -12.63 -39.92 -1.29
N HIS A 480 -13.74 -39.30 -0.84
CA HIS A 480 -14.34 -38.20 -1.58
C HIS A 480 -13.57 -36.92 -1.29
N VAL A 481 -13.17 -36.20 -2.33
CA VAL A 481 -12.42 -34.93 -2.22
C VAL A 481 -13.22 -33.87 -2.95
N SER A 482 -13.79 -32.90 -2.23
CA SER A 482 -14.56 -31.80 -2.82
C SER A 482 -13.68 -30.83 -3.62
N GLY A 483 -12.42 -30.66 -3.22
CA GLY A 483 -11.49 -29.81 -3.96
C GLY A 483 -10.07 -29.80 -3.40
N TYR A 484 -9.20 -29.04 -4.03
CA TYR A 484 -7.80 -28.91 -3.64
C TYR A 484 -7.33 -27.46 -3.75
N LEU A 485 -6.35 -27.10 -2.92
CA LEU A 485 -5.55 -25.89 -3.05
C LEU A 485 -4.09 -26.23 -2.78
N PHE A 486 -3.24 -25.94 -3.75
CA PHE A 486 -1.79 -26.03 -3.65
C PHE A 486 -1.18 -24.65 -3.90
N ARG A 487 -0.33 -24.18 -2.99
CA ARG A 487 0.42 -22.92 -3.14
C ARG A 487 1.92 -23.18 -3.10
N SER A 488 2.59 -22.60 -4.07
CA SER A 488 4.01 -22.75 -4.32
C SER A 488 4.71 -21.38 -4.24
N GLY A 489 5.97 -21.40 -3.79
CA GLY A 489 6.69 -20.21 -3.36
C GLY A 489 6.36 -19.82 -1.91
N ASN A 490 7.17 -18.96 -1.33
CA ASN A 490 6.87 -18.30 -0.06
C ASN A 490 7.38 -16.85 -0.10
N ILE A 491 7.22 -16.13 1.00
CA ILE A 491 7.56 -14.71 1.05
C ILE A 491 9.07 -14.41 1.02
N GLU A 492 9.90 -15.36 1.46
CA GLU A 492 11.37 -15.24 1.44
C GLU A 492 11.96 -15.71 0.10
N THR A 493 11.30 -16.65 -0.58
CA THR A 493 11.72 -17.23 -1.87
C THR A 493 10.56 -17.27 -2.86
N SER A 494 10.05 -16.08 -3.24
CA SER A 494 8.86 -15.96 -4.11
C SER A 494 9.10 -16.45 -5.56
N THR A 495 10.36 -16.50 -5.99
CA THR A 495 10.77 -17.03 -7.30
C THR A 495 10.85 -18.55 -7.34
N ASP A 496 11.09 -19.19 -6.20
CA ASP A 496 11.20 -20.65 -6.06
C ASP A 496 9.80 -21.28 -6.07
N LYS A 497 9.08 -21.17 -7.18
CA LYS A 497 7.72 -21.67 -7.35
C LYS A 497 7.63 -22.73 -8.44
N PHE A 498 6.51 -23.41 -8.50
CA PHE A 498 6.23 -24.45 -9.46
C PHE A 498 5.83 -23.80 -10.78
N TYR A 499 6.57 -24.13 -11.84
CA TYR A 499 6.33 -23.67 -13.20
C TYR A 499 5.92 -24.87 -14.06
N ASN A 500 4.89 -24.69 -14.88
CA ASN A 500 4.43 -25.71 -15.82
C ASN A 500 4.19 -27.08 -15.14
N THR A 501 3.49 -27.06 -14.02
CA THR A 501 3.19 -28.25 -13.21
C THR A 501 1.69 -28.54 -13.26
N THR A 502 1.31 -29.78 -13.53
CA THR A 502 -0.09 -30.23 -13.57
C THR A 502 -0.56 -30.79 -12.23
N VAL A 503 -1.86 -30.73 -11.98
CA VAL A 503 -2.54 -31.46 -10.90
C VAL A 503 -3.31 -32.62 -11.53
N GLU A 504 -3.07 -33.82 -11.02
CA GLU A 504 -3.61 -35.06 -11.56
C GLU A 504 -4.30 -35.89 -10.47
N VAL A 505 -5.37 -36.57 -10.83
CA VAL A 505 -6.16 -37.44 -9.96
C VAL A 505 -6.13 -38.87 -10.48
N GLN A 506 -6.03 -39.83 -9.56
CA GLN A 506 -6.28 -41.24 -9.82
C GLN A 506 -7.60 -41.67 -9.15
N PRO A 507 -8.66 -41.93 -9.92
CA PRO A 507 -9.91 -42.50 -9.39
C PRO A 507 -9.72 -43.94 -8.94
N ALA A 508 -10.43 -44.36 -7.90
CA ALA A 508 -10.44 -45.77 -7.46
C ALA A 508 -11.19 -46.69 -8.43
N ASN A 509 -12.23 -46.15 -9.07
CA ASN A 509 -13.06 -46.88 -10.01
C ASN A 509 -12.44 -46.80 -11.41
N GLY A 510 -11.64 -47.81 -11.80
CA GLY A 510 -11.01 -47.88 -13.12
C GLY A 510 -11.97 -48.10 -14.31
N LEU A 511 -13.29 -48.10 -14.08
CA LEU A 511 -14.31 -48.65 -14.97
C LEU A 511 -14.88 -47.70 -16.04
N THR A 512 -14.36 -46.48 -16.20
CA THR A 512 -14.86 -45.57 -17.26
C THR A 512 -13.78 -44.72 -17.92
N LYS A 513 -12.62 -45.31 -18.25
CA LYS A 513 -11.59 -44.65 -19.08
C LYS A 513 -12.16 -44.02 -20.36
N GLN A 514 -13.19 -44.62 -20.95
CA GLN A 514 -13.83 -44.14 -22.18
C GLN A 514 -14.67 -42.86 -22.01
N ARG A 515 -15.41 -42.71 -20.89
CA ARG A 515 -16.19 -41.48 -20.60
C ARG A 515 -15.30 -40.34 -20.10
N MET A 516 -14.23 -40.68 -19.36
CA MET A 516 -13.30 -39.69 -18.84
C MET A 516 -12.35 -39.12 -19.90
N ALA A 517 -11.97 -39.93 -20.91
CA ALA A 517 -11.05 -39.50 -21.97
C ALA A 517 -11.59 -38.37 -22.86
N SER A 518 -12.91 -38.15 -22.92
CA SER A 518 -13.49 -37.02 -23.65
C SER A 518 -13.41 -35.69 -22.89
N LYS A 519 -13.24 -35.72 -21.56
CA LYS A 519 -13.25 -34.52 -20.70
C LYS A 519 -11.87 -34.21 -20.12
N TYR A 520 -11.11 -35.24 -19.73
CA TYR A 520 -9.82 -35.10 -19.09
C TYR A 520 -8.72 -35.75 -19.92
N LYS A 521 -7.55 -35.11 -19.96
CA LYS A 521 -6.37 -35.67 -20.57
C LYS A 521 -5.86 -36.83 -19.71
N ASN A 522 -5.80 -38.03 -20.29
CA ASN A 522 -5.25 -39.19 -19.63
C ASN A 522 -3.73 -39.02 -19.46
N SER A 523 -3.25 -39.28 -18.25
CA SER A 523 -1.84 -39.35 -17.87
C SER A 523 -1.46 -40.82 -17.61
N ASP A 524 -0.19 -41.09 -17.36
CA ASP A 524 0.30 -42.44 -17.09
C ASP A 524 -0.34 -43.04 -15.82
N ASN A 525 -0.29 -44.37 -15.69
CA ASN A 525 -0.70 -45.09 -14.48
C ASN A 525 -2.15 -44.85 -14.01
N GLY A 526 -3.04 -44.45 -14.93
CA GLY A 526 -4.45 -44.24 -14.64
C GLY A 526 -4.77 -42.88 -14.00
N PHE A 527 -3.83 -41.94 -14.05
CA PHE A 527 -4.05 -40.56 -13.65
C PHE A 527 -4.75 -39.76 -14.76
N PHE A 528 -5.46 -38.70 -14.37
CA PHE A 528 -6.08 -37.73 -15.27
C PHE A 528 -5.71 -36.32 -14.83
N THR A 529 -5.30 -35.47 -15.77
CA THR A 529 -5.01 -34.06 -15.48
C THR A 529 -6.31 -33.29 -15.25
N ILE A 530 -6.45 -32.66 -14.10
CA ILE A 530 -7.63 -31.88 -13.70
C ILE A 530 -7.35 -30.38 -13.53
N GLY A 531 -6.08 -30.00 -13.43
CA GLY A 531 -5.68 -28.60 -13.31
C GLY A 531 -4.19 -28.40 -13.53
N ALA A 532 -3.73 -27.16 -13.35
CA ALA A 532 -2.33 -26.80 -13.45
C ALA A 532 -2.02 -25.61 -12.53
N PHE A 533 -0.74 -25.48 -12.16
CA PHE A 533 -0.25 -24.31 -11.45
C PHE A 533 -0.24 -23.10 -12.38
N ILE A 534 -0.87 -22.03 -11.90
CA ILE A 534 -0.91 -20.73 -12.52
C ILE A 534 -0.31 -19.74 -11.53
N ASN A 535 0.82 -19.12 -11.87
CA ASN A 535 1.53 -18.18 -11.00
C ASN A 535 1.79 -18.73 -9.59
N GLY A 536 2.12 -20.02 -9.48
CA GLY A 536 2.41 -20.67 -8.20
C GLY A 536 1.17 -21.12 -7.40
N VAL A 537 -0.04 -21.02 -7.95
CA VAL A 537 -1.26 -21.52 -7.30
C VAL A 537 -1.98 -22.52 -8.20
N ALA A 538 -2.41 -23.65 -7.64
CA ALA A 538 -3.37 -24.55 -8.27
C ALA A 538 -4.54 -24.78 -7.32
N GLU A 539 -5.74 -24.33 -7.70
CA GLU A 539 -6.98 -24.54 -6.95
C GLU A 539 -8.07 -25.02 -7.88
N GLY A 540 -8.91 -25.95 -7.42
CA GLY A 540 -10.02 -26.49 -8.18
C GLY A 540 -10.90 -27.43 -7.37
N GLU A 541 -12.09 -27.71 -7.91
CA GLU A 541 -12.99 -28.75 -7.42
C GLU A 541 -12.71 -30.07 -8.15
N ILE A 542 -13.10 -31.20 -7.56
CA ILE A 542 -12.96 -32.52 -8.20
C ILE A 542 -14.35 -33.09 -8.46
N ASP A 543 -14.68 -33.20 -9.75
CA ASP A 543 -15.96 -33.71 -10.23
C ASP A 543 -16.33 -35.09 -9.65
N GLU A 544 -17.63 -35.27 -9.39
CA GLU A 544 -18.22 -36.54 -8.91
C GLU A 544 -17.85 -37.75 -9.78
N GLU A 545 -17.63 -37.56 -11.08
CA GLU A 545 -17.23 -38.63 -11.99
C GLU A 545 -15.88 -39.26 -11.63
N LEU A 546 -14.96 -38.47 -11.05
CA LEU A 546 -13.62 -38.89 -10.65
C LEU A 546 -13.57 -39.48 -9.23
N GLN A 547 -14.70 -39.49 -8.52
CA GLN A 547 -14.81 -39.96 -7.14
C GLN A 547 -15.07 -41.48 -7.08
N PRO A 548 -14.66 -42.16 -6.00
CA PRO A 548 -13.74 -41.68 -4.97
C PRO A 548 -12.29 -41.67 -5.49
N VAL A 549 -11.47 -40.75 -4.95
CA VAL A 549 -10.08 -40.55 -5.35
C VAL A 549 -9.16 -41.46 -4.52
N SER A 550 -8.29 -42.21 -5.21
CA SER A 550 -7.23 -43.02 -4.59
C SER A 550 -5.94 -42.24 -4.37
N ALA A 551 -5.59 -41.33 -5.29
CA ALA A 551 -4.37 -40.53 -5.18
C ALA A 551 -4.49 -39.18 -5.90
N LEU A 552 -3.76 -38.20 -5.38
CA LEU A 552 -3.48 -36.91 -6.03
C LEU A 552 -2.00 -36.83 -6.39
N ARG A 553 -1.67 -36.30 -7.56
CA ARG A 553 -0.28 -36.16 -8.01
C ARG A 553 -0.03 -34.81 -8.66
N LEU A 554 1.09 -34.19 -8.34
CA LEU A 554 1.62 -33.01 -9.01
C LEU A 554 2.75 -33.44 -9.94
N VAL A 555 2.74 -33.04 -11.21
CA VAL A 555 3.74 -33.49 -12.20
C VAL A 555 4.35 -32.31 -12.95
N PHE A 556 5.68 -32.21 -12.94
CA PHE A 556 6.44 -31.16 -13.64
C PHE A 556 6.56 -31.49 -15.14
N GLN A 557 6.04 -30.61 -16.00
CA GLN A 557 5.96 -30.86 -17.45
C GLN A 557 7.18 -30.34 -18.23
N SER A 558 8.05 -29.56 -17.59
CA SER A 558 9.30 -29.05 -18.13
C SER A 558 10.36 -28.93 -17.04
N ASP A 559 11.62 -28.81 -17.46
CA ASP A 559 12.73 -28.49 -16.57
C ASP A 559 12.53 -27.08 -15.99
N SER A 560 13.01 -26.87 -14.76
CA SER A 560 13.04 -25.57 -14.09
C SER A 560 14.48 -25.05 -14.05
N ASP A 561 14.66 -23.73 -14.08
CA ASP A 561 15.95 -23.10 -13.77
C ASP A 561 16.08 -22.75 -12.28
N LEU A 562 14.98 -22.85 -11.54
CA LEU A 562 14.84 -22.42 -10.15
C LEU A 562 14.51 -23.60 -9.23
N TRP A 563 14.86 -23.46 -7.96
CA TRP A 563 14.45 -24.38 -6.91
C TRP A 563 12.93 -24.31 -6.71
N ALA A 564 12.37 -25.29 -6.00
CA ALA A 564 10.93 -25.45 -5.89
C ALA A 564 10.47 -25.43 -4.43
N VAL A 565 9.57 -24.50 -4.09
CA VAL A 565 8.91 -24.44 -2.78
C VAL A 565 7.44 -24.78 -2.92
N LEU A 566 6.93 -25.64 -2.05
CA LEU A 566 5.50 -25.84 -1.84
C LEU A 566 5.17 -25.47 -0.38
N SER A 567 4.33 -24.46 -0.19
CA SER A 567 4.08 -23.81 1.09
C SER A 567 2.68 -24.04 1.65
N GLU A 568 1.73 -24.48 0.82
CA GLU A 568 0.37 -24.81 1.25
C GLU A 568 -0.11 -26.04 0.48
N VAL A 569 -0.59 -27.04 1.22
CA VAL A 569 -1.34 -28.19 0.70
C VAL A 569 -2.63 -28.25 1.48
N HIS A 570 -3.76 -28.13 0.79
CA HIS A 570 -5.09 -28.26 1.36
C HIS A 570 -5.94 -29.14 0.46
N ILE A 571 -6.24 -30.35 0.94
CA ILE A 571 -7.15 -31.30 0.30
C ILE A 571 -8.47 -31.23 1.06
N LYS A 572 -9.51 -30.73 0.40
CA LYS A 572 -10.85 -30.52 0.98
C LYS A 572 -11.63 -31.82 0.83
N VAL A 573 -11.96 -32.47 1.94
CA VAL A 573 -12.73 -33.74 1.99
C VAL A 573 -14.15 -33.51 2.46
#